data_AF-A0A1H3XWH5-F1
#
_entry.id   AF-A0A1H3XWH5-F1
#
_cell.length_a   1.000
_cell.length_b   1.000
_cell.length_c   1.000
_cell.angle_alpha   90.00
_cell.angle_beta   90.00
_cell.angle_gamma   90.00
#
_symmetry.space_group_name_H-M   'P 1'
#
loop_
_entity.id
_entity.type
_entity.pdbx_description
1 polymer ?
#
loop_
_entity_poly.entity_id
_entity_poly.type
_entity_poly.pdbx_seq_one_letter_code
_entity_poly.pdbx_strand_id
1 'polypeptide(L)'
;MKNTTRILFTLAGLGLLQACSSPAPVVIVPIEVIPEPVSSVGSTMTLIEQAHICHDEAETRRLAASSQLRAMARYLAELLPTDQCTIHSVTSEVVVLEESEGYRKVSLESSEVFTFDNYLLPAAATAAQPSPALPATVSCC
;
A
#
# COMPACT_ATOMS: atom_id res chain seq x y z
N MET A 1 -25.51 -38.21 45.35
CA MET A 1 -25.93 -38.32 43.93
C MET A 1 -24.64 -38.29 43.10
N LYS A 2 -23.98 -39.45 42.87
CA LYS A 2 -24.04 -40.26 41.62
C LYS A 2 -24.05 -39.39 40.35
N ASN A 3 -22.91 -39.23 39.66
CA ASN A 3 -22.61 -40.12 38.53
C ASN A 3 -21.15 -40.02 38.02
N THR A 4 -20.45 -41.14 38.18
CA THR A 4 -19.22 -41.56 37.52
C THR A 4 -19.53 -41.95 36.08
N THR A 5 -18.66 -41.68 35.09
CA THR A 5 -18.36 -42.64 34.00
C THR A 5 -17.06 -42.27 33.29
N ARG A 6 -16.06 -43.11 33.52
CA ARG A 6 -14.82 -43.24 32.75
C ARG A 6 -15.15 -44.03 31.49
N ILE A 7 -14.62 -43.61 30.33
CA ILE A 7 -14.51 -44.50 29.18
C ILE A 7 -13.02 -44.63 28.84
N LEU A 8 -12.45 -45.74 29.30
CA LEU A 8 -11.26 -46.35 28.73
C LEU A 8 -11.66 -46.90 27.35
N PHE A 9 -10.90 -46.55 26.31
CA PHE A 9 -10.75 -47.43 25.15
C PHE A 9 -9.28 -47.79 25.02
N THR A 10 -8.96 -48.97 25.55
CA THR A 10 -7.74 -49.71 25.26
C THR A 10 -8.07 -50.65 24.11
N LEU A 11 -7.44 -50.47 22.95
CA LEU A 11 -7.34 -51.54 21.96
C LEU A 11 -5.93 -51.56 21.41
N ALA A 12 -5.24 -52.61 21.81
CA ALA A 12 -3.92 -53.00 21.37
C ALA A 12 -3.94 -53.31 19.87
N GLY A 13 -2.94 -52.79 19.16
CA GLY A 13 -2.55 -53.22 17.83
C GLY A 13 -1.03 -53.24 17.78
N LEU A 14 -0.44 -54.42 18.08
CA LEU A 14 0.97 -54.69 17.84
C LEU A 14 1.26 -54.57 16.33
N GLY A 15 2.22 -53.72 15.97
CA GLY A 15 2.78 -53.61 14.64
C GLY A 15 4.23 -53.14 14.74
N LEU A 16 5.12 -54.11 14.65
CA LEU A 16 6.58 -54.09 14.70
C LEU A 16 7.31 -53.05 13.83
N LEU A 17 8.49 -52.64 14.32
CA LEU A 17 9.68 -52.09 13.60
C LEU A 17 9.47 -50.68 13.03
N GLN A 18 10.33 -49.68 13.26
CA GLN A 18 11.78 -49.68 13.11
C GLN A 18 12.31 -48.34 13.64
N ALA A 19 13.37 -48.37 14.42
CA ALA A 19 14.06 -47.18 14.88
C ALA A 19 14.73 -46.45 13.69
N CYS A 20 14.35 -45.20 13.46
CA CYS A 20 15.16 -44.23 12.74
C CYS A 20 15.45 -43.06 13.69
N SER A 21 16.63 -43.13 14.31
CA SER A 21 17.31 -42.01 14.93
C SER A 21 17.59 -40.97 13.85
N SER A 22 16.93 -39.83 13.90
CA SER A 22 17.27 -38.65 13.08
C SER A 22 17.31 -37.44 14.00
N PRO A 23 18.47 -36.81 14.24
CA PRO A 23 18.52 -35.54 14.95
C PRO A 23 17.84 -34.49 14.08
N ALA A 24 16.77 -33.88 14.59
CA ALA A 24 16.11 -32.76 13.92
C ALA A 24 17.12 -31.61 13.78
N PRO A 25 17.36 -31.07 12.58
CA PRO A 25 18.18 -29.89 12.44
C PRO A 25 17.48 -28.73 13.13
N VAL A 26 18.17 -28.10 14.09
CA VAL A 26 17.77 -26.81 14.64
C VAL A 26 17.86 -25.81 13.50
N VAL A 27 16.72 -25.54 12.87
CA VAL A 27 16.59 -24.47 11.88
C VAL A 27 16.66 -23.16 12.67
N ILE A 28 17.84 -22.55 12.68
CA ILE A 28 18.01 -21.17 13.08
C ILE A 28 17.33 -20.35 11.98
N VAL A 29 16.09 -19.94 12.22
CA VAL A 29 15.41 -18.96 11.38
C VAL A 29 16.13 -17.63 11.59
N PRO A 30 16.76 -17.03 10.56
CA PRO A 30 17.29 -15.70 10.69
C PRO A 30 16.13 -14.77 11.03
N ILE A 31 16.27 -14.03 12.13
CA ILE A 31 15.35 -12.93 12.46
C ILE A 31 15.47 -11.94 11.31
N GLU A 32 14.46 -11.96 10.44
CA GLU A 32 14.27 -10.98 9.39
C GLU A 32 14.21 -9.62 10.09
N VAL A 33 15.24 -8.81 9.87
CA VAL A 33 15.30 -7.44 10.35
C VAL A 33 14.14 -6.72 9.69
N ILE A 34 13.03 -6.57 10.43
CA ILE A 34 11.91 -5.72 10.04
C ILE A 34 12.50 -4.30 9.95
N PRO A 35 12.63 -3.69 8.76
CA PRO A 35 13.04 -2.30 8.70
C PRO A 35 11.97 -1.49 9.44
N GLU A 36 12.40 -0.70 10.43
CA GLU A 36 11.52 0.25 11.10
C GLU A 36 10.83 1.13 10.04
N PRO A 37 9.56 1.50 10.23
CA PRO A 37 8.89 2.40 9.30
C PRO A 37 9.67 3.71 9.30
N VAL A 38 10.34 3.99 8.19
CA VAL A 38 10.95 5.29 7.93
C VAL A 38 9.83 6.32 7.94
N SER A 39 9.58 6.88 9.12
CA SER A 39 8.58 7.93 9.30
C SER A 39 9.06 9.13 8.50
N SER A 40 8.49 9.31 7.31
CA SER A 40 8.83 10.43 6.43
C SER A 40 8.01 11.67 6.76
N VAL A 41 7.37 11.70 7.92
CA VAL A 41 6.70 12.88 8.46
C VAL A 41 7.68 14.06 8.51
N GLY A 42 7.27 15.20 7.94
CA GLY A 42 8.10 16.38 7.75
C GLY A 42 9.06 16.30 6.56
N SER A 43 9.04 15.21 5.79
CA SER A 43 9.83 15.09 4.56
C SER A 43 9.11 15.73 3.39
N THR A 44 9.89 16.32 2.51
CA THR A 44 9.38 16.86 1.25
C THR A 44 9.34 15.77 0.18
N MET A 45 8.18 15.61 -0.45
CA MET A 45 7.95 14.67 -1.52
C MET A 45 7.42 15.39 -2.76
N THR A 46 7.52 14.74 -3.90
CA THR A 46 6.88 15.18 -5.12
C THR A 46 5.56 14.45 -5.31
N LEU A 47 4.48 15.20 -5.38
CA LEU A 47 3.19 14.75 -5.86
C LEU A 47 3.21 14.76 -7.38
N ILE A 48 2.99 13.61 -8.00
CA ILE A 48 3.02 13.47 -9.46
C ILE A 48 1.78 14.08 -10.12
N GLU A 49 1.87 14.36 -11.42
CA GLU A 49 0.72 14.74 -12.23
C GLU A 49 -0.41 13.68 -12.19
N GLN A 50 -1.65 14.13 -12.38
CA GLN A 50 -2.86 13.30 -12.30
C GLN A 50 -3.03 12.58 -10.96
N ALA A 51 -2.48 13.15 -9.89
CA ALA A 51 -2.64 12.60 -8.56
C ALA A 51 -4.07 12.75 -8.05
N HIS A 52 -4.57 11.70 -7.41
CA HIS A 52 -5.88 11.73 -6.79
C HIS A 52 -5.77 12.33 -5.39
N ILE A 53 -6.29 13.54 -5.23
CA ILE A 53 -6.28 14.30 -3.97
C ILE A 53 -7.68 14.31 -3.38
N CYS A 54 -7.81 14.05 -2.10
CA CYS A 54 -9.05 14.12 -1.35
C CYS A 54 -8.96 15.15 -0.23
N HIS A 55 -10.08 15.83 0.06
CA HIS A 55 -10.20 16.80 1.16
C HIS A 55 -10.79 16.18 2.43
N ASP A 56 -11.37 14.99 2.34
CA ASP A 56 -11.95 14.25 3.47
C ASP A 56 -11.16 12.96 3.76
N GLU A 57 -10.77 12.79 5.02
CA GLU A 57 -9.99 11.63 5.44
C GLU A 57 -10.82 10.34 5.44
N ALA A 58 -12.09 10.41 5.82
CA ALA A 58 -12.94 9.22 5.90
C ALA A 58 -13.18 8.64 4.52
N GLU A 59 -13.38 9.49 3.51
CA GLU A 59 -13.47 9.08 2.12
C GLU A 59 -12.15 8.52 1.62
N THR A 60 -11.02 9.19 1.91
CA THR A 60 -9.68 8.68 1.54
C THR A 60 -9.45 7.29 2.11
N ARG A 61 -9.78 7.07 3.39
CA ARG A 61 -9.65 5.78 4.08
C ARG A 61 -10.51 4.71 3.42
N ARG A 62 -11.76 5.05 3.05
CA ARG A 62 -12.67 4.14 2.34
C ARG A 62 -12.12 3.73 0.98
N LEU A 63 -11.50 4.66 0.26
CA LEU A 63 -10.86 4.40 -1.04
C LEU A 63 -9.50 3.68 -0.90
N ALA A 64 -8.77 3.90 0.18
CA ALA A 64 -7.52 3.22 0.47
C ALA A 64 -7.76 1.71 0.67
N ALA A 65 -8.86 1.35 1.33
CA ALA A 65 -9.25 -0.03 1.62
C ALA A 65 -9.50 -0.92 0.37
N SER A 66 -9.71 -0.33 -0.82
CA SER A 66 -9.93 -1.10 -2.04
C SER A 66 -9.37 -0.41 -3.28
N SER A 67 -8.46 -1.10 -3.97
CA SER A 67 -7.92 -0.64 -5.27
C SER A 67 -9.01 -0.46 -6.33
N GLN A 68 -10.06 -1.28 -6.31
CA GLN A 68 -11.18 -1.16 -7.23
C GLN A 68 -12.00 0.11 -6.96
N LEU A 69 -12.29 0.41 -5.69
CA LEU A 69 -13.00 1.65 -5.33
C LEU A 69 -12.18 2.88 -5.72
N ARG A 70 -10.86 2.83 -5.50
CA ARG A 70 -9.93 3.90 -5.89
C ARG A 70 -9.91 4.14 -7.39
N ALA A 71 -9.84 3.08 -8.20
CA ALA A 71 -9.87 3.17 -9.66
C ALA A 71 -11.20 3.74 -10.17
N MET A 72 -12.32 3.30 -9.58
CA MET A 72 -13.64 3.82 -9.91
C MET A 72 -13.78 5.30 -9.52
N ALA A 73 -13.36 5.68 -8.32
CA ALA A 73 -13.41 7.06 -7.85
C ALA A 73 -12.56 7.99 -8.73
N ARG A 74 -11.37 7.53 -9.15
CA ARG A 74 -10.55 8.26 -10.13
C ARG A 74 -11.30 8.49 -11.44
N TYR A 75 -11.89 7.43 -12.01
CA TYR A 75 -12.66 7.54 -13.25
C TYR A 75 -13.84 8.50 -13.10
N LEU A 76 -14.52 8.48 -11.96
CA LEU A 76 -15.61 9.41 -11.68
C LEU A 76 -15.11 10.85 -11.56
N ALA A 77 -13.98 11.09 -10.92
CA ALA A 77 -13.39 12.43 -10.77
C ALA A 77 -12.94 13.04 -12.12
N GLU A 78 -12.58 12.21 -13.11
CA GLU A 78 -12.28 12.65 -14.47
C GLU A 78 -13.54 13.04 -15.27
N LEU A 79 -14.69 12.45 -14.95
CA LEU A 79 -15.95 12.65 -15.68
C LEU A 79 -16.87 13.68 -15.04
N LEU A 80 -16.94 13.70 -13.71
CA LEU A 80 -17.77 14.62 -12.94
C LEU A 80 -16.92 15.23 -11.82
N PRO A 81 -16.94 16.57 -11.67
CA PRO A 81 -16.32 17.19 -10.52
C PRO A 81 -17.02 16.69 -9.25
N THR A 82 -16.24 16.17 -8.31
CA THR A 82 -16.72 15.78 -6.99
C THR A 82 -16.12 16.71 -5.95
N ASP A 83 -16.91 17.07 -4.93
CA ASP A 83 -16.44 17.96 -3.86
C ASP A 83 -15.46 17.27 -2.90
N GLN A 84 -15.37 15.95 -2.94
CA GLN A 84 -14.58 15.17 -1.98
C GLN A 84 -13.17 14.87 -2.48
N CYS A 85 -13.04 14.47 -3.75
CA CYS A 85 -11.75 14.16 -4.35
C CYS A 85 -11.64 14.71 -5.78
N THR A 86 -10.46 15.19 -6.11
CA THR A 86 -10.14 15.82 -7.40
C THR A 86 -8.83 15.25 -7.95
N ILE A 87 -8.64 15.43 -9.26
CA ILE A 87 -7.40 15.06 -9.93
C ILE A 87 -6.51 16.31 -10.03
N HIS A 88 -5.37 16.26 -9.37
CA HIS A 88 -4.36 17.30 -9.44
C HIS A 88 -3.59 17.19 -10.75
N SER A 89 -3.66 18.22 -11.58
CA SER A 89 -3.20 18.15 -12.97
C SER A 89 -1.71 18.43 -13.15
N VAL A 90 -1.02 18.90 -12.12
CA VAL A 90 0.39 19.32 -12.21
C VAL A 90 1.23 18.59 -11.18
N THR A 91 2.51 18.40 -11.49
CA THR A 91 3.48 17.92 -10.51
C THR A 91 3.75 19.02 -9.49
N SER A 92 3.71 18.70 -8.20
CA SER A 92 3.91 19.69 -7.13
C SER A 92 4.75 19.14 -5.99
N GLU A 93 5.46 20.01 -5.32
CA GLU A 93 6.19 19.68 -4.10
C GLU A 93 5.23 19.76 -2.90
N VAL A 94 5.23 18.72 -2.07
CA VAL A 94 4.36 18.60 -0.91
C VAL A 94 5.14 18.18 0.32
N VAL A 95 4.68 18.61 1.49
CA VAL A 95 5.26 18.18 2.77
C VAL A 95 4.37 17.12 3.38
N VAL A 96 4.93 15.96 3.72
CA VAL A 96 4.17 14.90 4.41
C VAL A 96 3.93 15.33 5.85
N LEU A 97 2.66 15.43 6.24
CA LEU A 97 2.23 15.80 7.58
C LEU A 97 1.92 14.57 8.44
N GLU A 98 1.32 13.54 7.84
CA GLU A 98 0.94 12.31 8.53
C GLU A 98 0.99 11.13 7.56
N GLU A 99 1.36 9.96 8.08
CA GLU A 99 1.36 8.70 7.35
C GLU A 99 0.24 7.80 7.85
N SER A 100 -0.50 7.21 6.92
CA SER A 100 -1.53 6.22 7.20
C SER A 100 -1.35 5.03 6.26
N GLU A 101 -2.05 3.93 6.53
CA GLU A 101 -1.96 2.75 5.68
C GLU A 101 -2.60 3.02 4.31
N GLY A 102 -1.76 3.15 3.28
CA GLY A 102 -2.20 3.32 1.88
C GLY A 102 -2.48 4.76 1.46
N TYR A 103 -2.37 5.74 2.37
CA TYR A 103 -2.52 7.16 2.08
C TYR A 103 -1.72 8.03 3.05
N ARG A 104 -1.48 9.29 2.67
CA ARG A 104 -0.78 10.29 3.49
C ARG A 104 -1.53 11.59 3.50
N LYS A 105 -1.46 12.29 4.63
CA LYS A 105 -1.83 13.68 4.74
C LYS A 105 -0.64 14.52 4.33
N VAL A 106 -0.85 15.45 3.40
CA VAL A 106 0.20 16.32 2.87
C VAL A 106 -0.24 17.78 2.89
N SER A 107 0.73 18.67 3.04
CA SER A 107 0.54 20.11 2.82
C SER A 107 0.83 20.43 1.36
N LEU A 108 -0.19 20.88 0.64
CA LEU A 108 -0.12 21.36 -0.74
C LEU A 108 -0.56 22.83 -0.76
N GLU A 109 0.34 23.75 -1.14
CA GLU A 109 0.05 25.19 -1.21
C GLU A 109 -0.54 25.80 0.09
N SER A 110 -0.15 25.27 1.25
CA SER A 110 -0.69 25.63 2.59
C SER A 110 -2.10 25.09 2.90
N SER A 111 -2.63 24.20 2.07
CA SER A 111 -3.84 23.43 2.34
C SER A 111 -3.48 22.00 2.75
N GLU A 112 -4.21 21.47 3.74
CA GLU A 112 -4.07 20.08 4.15
C GLU A 112 -4.96 19.20 3.28
N VAL A 113 -4.36 18.23 2.60
CA VAL A 113 -5.07 17.31 1.72
C VAL A 113 -4.55 15.89 1.91
N PHE A 114 -5.31 14.92 1.42
CA PHE A 114 -4.95 13.51 1.50
C PHE A 114 -4.69 12.96 0.09
N THR A 115 -3.66 12.14 -0.04
CA THR A 115 -3.29 11.50 -1.31
C THR A 115 -2.81 10.08 -1.06
N PHE A 116 -2.85 9.23 -2.08
CA PHE A 116 -2.41 7.84 -1.97
C PHE A 116 -0.90 7.71 -2.18
N ASP A 117 -0.29 6.72 -1.53
CA ASP A 117 1.17 6.50 -1.54
C ASP A 117 1.74 6.36 -2.97
N ASN A 118 0.96 5.79 -3.89
CA ASN A 118 1.38 5.59 -5.28
C ASN A 118 1.51 6.89 -6.09
N TYR A 119 1.11 8.04 -5.54
CA TYR A 119 1.23 9.36 -6.17
C TYR A 119 2.37 10.20 -5.60
N LEU A 120 3.09 9.68 -4.60
CA LEU A 120 4.19 10.38 -3.96
C LEU A 120 5.51 9.75 -4.36
N LEU A 121 6.42 10.58 -4.86
CA LEU A 121 7.80 10.23 -5.16
C LEU A 121 8.72 10.95 -4.19
N PRO A 122 9.86 10.36 -3.79
CA PRO A 122 10.92 11.10 -3.13
C PRO A 122 11.34 12.28 -4.01
N ALA A 123 11.55 13.46 -3.44
CA ALA A 123 11.85 14.68 -4.20
C ALA A 123 13.06 14.56 -5.17
N ALA A 124 13.94 13.59 -4.94
CA ALA A 124 15.08 13.29 -5.82
C ALA A 124 14.71 12.56 -7.15
N ALA A 125 13.49 12.02 -7.27
CA ALA A 125 13.10 11.17 -8.41
C ALA A 125 12.52 11.95 -9.61
N THR A 126 12.18 13.23 -9.44
CA THR A 126 11.45 14.02 -10.44
C THR A 126 12.34 14.63 -11.53
N ALA A 127 13.65 14.36 -11.51
CA ALA A 127 14.59 14.84 -12.53
C ALA A 127 14.63 14.02 -13.83
N ALA A 128 13.75 13.03 -13.99
CA ALA A 128 13.78 12.12 -15.14
C ALA A 128 12.39 11.78 -15.69
N GLN A 129 11.69 12.74 -16.29
CA GLN A 129 10.67 12.43 -17.29
C GLN A 129 11.10 12.98 -18.66
N PRO A 130 11.40 12.13 -19.65
CA PRO A 130 11.61 12.57 -21.01
C PRO A 130 10.26 13.01 -21.63
N SER A 131 10.18 14.26 -22.07
CA SER A 131 9.08 14.72 -22.93
C SER A 131 8.89 13.77 -24.12
N PRO A 132 7.66 13.37 -24.47
CA PRO A 132 7.41 12.71 -25.73
C PRO A 132 7.60 13.73 -26.86
N ALA A 133 8.75 13.66 -27.53
CA ALA A 133 8.98 14.37 -28.78
C ALA A 133 7.93 13.89 -29.80
N LEU A 134 7.11 14.82 -30.28
CA LEU A 134 6.19 14.63 -31.39
C LEU A 134 6.96 14.08 -32.60
N PRO A 135 6.52 12.98 -33.25
CA PRO A 135 7.14 12.55 -34.49
C PRO A 135 6.85 13.58 -35.58
N ALA A 136 7.92 14.21 -36.08
CA ALA A 136 7.86 15.06 -37.24
C ALA A 136 7.33 14.26 -38.45
N THR A 137 6.31 14.83 -39.09
CA THR A 137 5.69 14.36 -40.33
C THR A 137 6.74 14.07 -41.40
N VAL A 138 6.92 12.80 -41.77
CA VAL A 138 7.67 12.44 -42.98
C VAL A 138 6.73 12.62 -44.17
N SER A 139 6.89 13.75 -44.85
CA SER A 139 6.32 13.99 -46.18
C SER A 139 7.20 13.28 -47.21
N CYS A 140 6.76 12.14 -47.74
CA CYS A 140 7.41 11.51 -48.88
C CYS A 140 6.89 12.15 -50.19
N CYS A 141 7.81 12.78 -50.93
CA CYS A 141 7.70 13.01 -52.37
C CYS A 141 8.50 11.92 -53.11
#